data_AF-A0A6P0U841-F1
#
_entry.id   AF-A0A6P0U841-F1
#
_cell.length_a   1.000
_cell.length_b   1.000
_cell.length_c   1.000
_cell.angle_alpha   90.00
_cell.angle_beta   90.00
_cell.angle_gamma   90.00
#
_symmetry.space_group_name_H-M   'P 1'
#
loop_
_entity.id
_entity.type
_entity.pdbx_description
1 polymer ?
#
loop_
_entity_poly.entity_id
_entity_poly.type
_entity_poly.pdbx_seq_one_letter_code
_entity_poly.pdbx_strand_id
1 'polypeptide(L)'
;MVNGGVYGRKKVEIDVSGLRRLGIDEIALRKGHKDFVVVLSDLDTHTLIGLAPARTHAAIQTVLFEWGAEVLGCIEEVSIDLSGNYRGLVRRLMPQAKIVADRFHVMKLVNEELNQARNVFRRQPDDLPEGGSPEAAKEALKNSKYALLKPEEKLTDTQIEKLADVKAVAPKLALMHQTK
;
A
#
# COMPACT_ATOMS: atom_id res chain seq x y z
N MET A 1 -42.61 0.73 0.09
CA MET A 1 -41.52 0.46 -0.87
C MET A 1 -40.24 1.10 -0.36
N VAL A 2 -39.32 0.31 0.21
CA VAL A 2 -37.87 0.56 0.18
C VAL A 2 -37.21 -0.83 0.18
N ASN A 3 -36.83 -1.31 -1.00
CA ASN A 3 -36.09 -2.55 -1.17
C ASN A 3 -34.61 -2.29 -0.82
N GLY A 4 -34.23 -2.60 0.42
CA GLY A 4 -32.82 -2.65 0.83
C GLY A 4 -32.21 -3.98 0.39
N GLY A 5 -31.41 -3.93 -0.68
CA GLY A 5 -30.90 -5.08 -1.42
C GLY A 5 -30.34 -6.20 -0.54
N VAL A 6 -30.96 -7.37 -0.68
CA VAL A 6 -30.38 -8.65 -0.28
C VAL A 6 -29.19 -8.88 -1.22
N TYR A 7 -27.97 -8.63 -0.73
CA TYR A 7 -26.77 -9.18 -1.37
C TYR A 7 -26.85 -10.70 -1.23
N GLY A 8 -27.35 -11.36 -2.27
CA GLY A 8 -27.45 -12.81 -2.33
C GLY A 8 -26.07 -13.43 -2.10
N ARG A 9 -25.92 -14.16 -0.99
CA ARG A 9 -24.72 -14.97 -0.73
C ARG A 9 -24.69 -16.13 -1.70
N LYS A 10 -24.07 -15.93 -2.86
CA LYS A 10 -23.50 -17.07 -3.59
C LYS A 10 -22.21 -17.41 -2.86
N LYS A 11 -22.21 -18.49 -2.06
CA LYS A 11 -21.00 -19.00 -1.43
C LYS A 11 -20.11 -19.49 -2.57
N VAL A 12 -19.08 -18.72 -2.90
CA VAL A 12 -18.05 -19.19 -3.81
C VAL A 12 -17.19 -20.13 -2.98
N GLU A 13 -17.12 -21.39 -3.37
CA GLU A 13 -16.15 -22.31 -2.79
C GLU A 13 -14.78 -21.91 -3.30
N ILE A 14 -13.95 -21.43 -2.39
CA ILE A 14 -12.57 -21.04 -2.66
C ILE A 14 -11.70 -22.05 -1.93
N ASP A 15 -10.86 -22.75 -2.68
CA ASP A 15 -9.89 -23.67 -2.10
C ASP A 15 -8.76 -22.86 -1.45
N VAL A 16 -8.62 -23.02 -0.13
CA VAL A 16 -7.59 -22.36 0.69
C VAL A 16 -6.59 -23.37 1.26
N SER A 17 -6.65 -24.64 0.84
CA SER A 17 -5.80 -25.72 1.38
C SER A 17 -4.30 -25.47 1.17
N GLY A 18 -3.93 -24.76 0.10
CA GLY A 18 -2.54 -24.40 -0.23
C GLY A 18 -2.08 -23.03 0.30
N LEU A 19 -2.88 -22.33 1.10
CA LEU A 19 -2.58 -20.95 1.50
C LEU A 19 -1.33 -20.87 2.40
N ARG A 20 -0.31 -20.13 1.93
CA ARG A 20 0.93 -19.88 2.69
C ARG A 20 1.08 -18.42 3.14
N ARG A 21 0.66 -17.47 2.31
CA ARG A 21 0.81 -16.03 2.55
C ARG A 21 -0.54 -15.32 2.49
N LEU A 22 -0.98 -14.79 3.62
CA LEU A 22 -2.28 -14.14 3.76
C LEU A 22 -2.14 -12.61 3.76
N GLY A 23 -2.91 -11.91 2.94
CA GLY A 23 -3.13 -10.47 3.03
C GLY A 23 -4.39 -10.17 3.82
N ILE A 24 -4.32 -9.20 4.74
CA ILE A 24 -5.48 -8.65 5.44
C ILE A 24 -5.47 -7.14 5.25
N ASP A 25 -6.43 -6.64 4.48
CA ASP A 25 -6.56 -5.21 4.17
C ASP A 25 -8.02 -4.76 4.26
N GLU A 26 -8.27 -3.46 4.18
CA GLU A 26 -9.58 -2.85 4.30
C GLU A 26 -9.96 -2.10 3.02
N ILE A 27 -11.17 -2.31 2.52
CA ILE A 27 -11.73 -1.52 1.42
C ILE A 27 -12.98 -0.78 1.87
N ALA A 28 -13.08 0.49 1.48
CA ALA A 28 -14.30 1.27 1.67
C ALA A 28 -15.32 0.88 0.58
N LEU A 29 -16.51 0.41 0.98
CA LEU A 29 -17.56 0.03 0.04
C LEU A 29 -18.17 1.23 -0.69
N ARG A 30 -18.14 2.42 -0.05
CA ARG A 30 -18.64 3.67 -0.61
C ARG A 30 -17.71 4.82 -0.26
N LYS A 31 -17.30 5.58 -1.26
CA LYS A 31 -16.43 6.75 -1.11
C LYS A 31 -17.10 7.77 -0.17
N GLY A 32 -16.43 8.12 0.94
CA GLY A 32 -16.91 9.11 1.92
C GLY A 32 -17.74 8.53 3.07
N HIS A 33 -18.03 7.23 3.08
CA HIS A 33 -18.73 6.56 4.18
C HIS A 33 -17.77 5.70 5.01
N LYS A 34 -18.11 5.47 6.29
CA LYS A 34 -17.32 4.61 7.21
C LYS A 34 -17.66 3.12 7.07
N ASP A 35 -18.20 2.72 5.92
CA ASP A 35 -18.58 1.33 5.64
C ASP A 35 -17.37 0.62 5.01
N PHE A 36 -16.62 -0.08 5.85
CA PHE A 36 -15.44 -0.85 5.45
C PHE A 36 -15.71 -2.34 5.53
N VAL A 37 -15.17 -3.09 4.57
CA VAL A 37 -15.04 -4.54 4.66
C VAL A 37 -13.57 -4.90 4.67
N VAL A 38 -13.25 -5.99 5.37
CA VAL A 38 -11.90 -6.54 5.38
C VAL A 38 -11.81 -7.54 4.23
N VAL A 39 -10.80 -7.38 3.39
CA VAL A 39 -10.44 -8.30 2.33
C VAL A 39 -9.36 -9.24 2.82
N LEU A 40 -9.55 -10.53 2.55
CA LEU A 40 -8.56 -11.57 2.78
C LEU A 40 -8.08 -12.05 1.42
N SER A 41 -6.78 -11.96 1.16
CA SER A 41 -6.19 -12.34 -0.12
C SER A 41 -5.09 -13.39 0.04
N ASP A 42 -4.98 -14.27 -0.95
CA ASP A 42 -3.78 -15.07 -1.13
C ASP A 42 -2.74 -14.21 -1.83
N LEU A 43 -1.60 -13.98 -1.16
CA LEU A 43 -0.54 -13.12 -1.70
C LEU A 43 0.29 -13.81 -2.77
N ASP A 44 0.27 -15.14 -2.84
CA ASP A 44 0.99 -15.91 -3.85
C ASP A 44 0.23 -15.94 -5.17
N THR A 45 -1.09 -16.13 -5.10
CA THR A 45 -1.95 -16.19 -6.31
C THR A 45 -2.61 -14.86 -6.65
N HIS A 46 -2.49 -13.85 -5.78
CA HIS A 46 -3.16 -12.54 -5.90
C HIS A 46 -4.69 -12.65 -5.99
N THR A 47 -5.28 -13.65 -5.36
CA THR A 47 -6.73 -13.89 -5.38
C THR A 47 -7.42 -13.41 -4.11
N LEU A 48 -8.66 -12.94 -4.25
CA LEU A 48 -9.53 -12.66 -3.11
C LEU A 48 -10.10 -13.98 -2.60
N ILE A 49 -9.79 -14.34 -1.36
CA ILE A 49 -10.15 -15.63 -0.75
C ILE A 49 -11.14 -15.50 0.42
N GLY A 50 -11.43 -14.27 0.86
CA GLY A 50 -12.42 -14.03 1.90
C GLY A 50 -12.79 -12.57 2.09
N LEU A 51 -13.94 -12.36 2.72
CA LEU A 51 -14.46 -11.04 3.08
C LEU A 51 -15.00 -11.08 4.49
N ALA A 52 -14.49 -10.22 5.38
CA ALA A 52 -15.11 -10.00 6.67
C ALA A 52 -15.97 -8.71 6.62
N PRO A 53 -17.23 -8.77 7.11
CA PRO A 53 -18.17 -7.65 6.97
C PRO A 53 -17.85 -6.46 7.88
N ALA A 54 -16.89 -6.59 8.81
CA ALA A 54 -16.50 -5.55 9.73
C ALA A 54 -15.01 -5.65 10.07
N ARG A 55 -14.43 -4.53 10.48
CA ARG A 55 -13.02 -4.38 10.88
C ARG A 55 -12.70 -4.92 12.28
N THR A 56 -13.65 -5.58 12.93
CA THR A 56 -13.46 -6.10 14.29
C THR A 56 -12.73 -7.43 14.26
N HIS A 57 -11.93 -7.72 15.30
CA HIS A 57 -11.24 -9.01 15.41
C HIS A 57 -12.22 -10.18 15.36
N ALA A 58 -13.39 -10.05 15.99
CA ALA A 58 -14.42 -11.08 16.00
C ALA A 58 -14.94 -11.40 14.60
N ALA A 59 -15.21 -10.39 13.76
CA ALA A 59 -15.72 -10.61 12.40
C ALA A 59 -14.69 -11.34 11.52
N ILE A 60 -13.41 -10.98 11.66
CA ILE A 60 -12.32 -11.64 10.93
C ILE A 60 -12.12 -13.07 11.44
N GLN A 61 -12.15 -13.28 12.77
CA GLN A 61 -12.06 -14.61 13.38
C GLN A 61 -13.11 -15.57 12.83
N THR A 62 -14.36 -15.11 12.71
CA THR A 62 -15.45 -15.95 12.17
C THR A 62 -15.09 -16.50 10.79
N VAL A 63 -14.57 -15.66 9.90
CA VAL A 63 -14.16 -16.10 8.55
C VAL A 63 -12.97 -17.04 8.61
N LEU A 64 -11.94 -16.71 9.38
CA LEU A 64 -10.73 -17.53 9.49
C LEU A 64 -10.99 -18.90 10.12
N PHE A 65 -11.95 -19.01 11.03
CA PHE A 65 -12.33 -20.30 11.62
C PHE A 65 -13.06 -21.22 10.64
N GLU A 66 -13.70 -20.69 9.59
CA GLU A 66 -14.27 -21.52 8.52
C GLU A 66 -13.20 -22.26 7.71
N TRP A 67 -11.95 -21.77 7.71
CA TRP A 67 -10.82 -22.41 7.00
C TRP A 67 -10.21 -23.57 7.79
N GLY A 68 -10.49 -23.66 9.09
CA GLY A 68 -9.99 -24.73 9.96
C GLY A 68 -8.54 -24.52 10.44
N ALA A 69 -8.21 -25.18 11.56
CA ALA A 69 -6.92 -25.02 12.22
C ALA A 69 -5.74 -25.53 11.38
N GLU A 70 -5.97 -26.51 10.50
CA GLU A 70 -4.94 -27.05 9.61
C GLU A 70 -4.45 -25.99 8.62
N VAL A 71 -5.37 -25.32 7.93
CA VAL A 71 -5.04 -24.22 7.01
C VAL A 71 -4.35 -23.08 7.74
N LEU A 72 -4.91 -22.65 8.89
CA LEU A 72 -4.32 -21.58 9.68
C LEU A 72 -2.91 -21.93 10.19
N GLY A 73 -2.64 -23.21 10.48
CA GLY A 73 -1.32 -23.70 10.88
C GLY A 73 -0.29 -23.72 9.75
N CYS A 74 -0.73 -23.78 8.49
CA CYS A 74 0.12 -23.77 7.31
C CYS A 74 0.54 -22.37 6.83
N ILE A 75 -0.11 -21.31 7.34
CA ILE A 75 0.22 -19.92 7.00
C ILE A 75 1.57 -19.56 7.61
N GLU A 76 2.47 -19.07 6.76
CA GLU A 76 3.85 -18.71 7.09
C GLU A 76 4.01 -17.20 7.25
N GLU A 77 3.24 -16.41 6.50
CA GLU A 77 3.32 -14.95 6.50
C GLU A 77 1.93 -14.32 6.45
N VAL A 78 1.74 -13.25 7.21
CA VAL A 78 0.54 -12.41 7.13
C VAL A 78 0.95 -10.96 6.89
N SER A 79 0.58 -10.42 5.73
CA SER A 79 0.73 -9.01 5.39
C SER A 79 -0.44 -8.22 5.95
N ILE A 80 -0.15 -7.20 6.74
CA ILE A 80 -1.14 -6.27 7.29
C ILE A 80 -0.70 -4.83 7.09
N ASP A 81 -1.65 -3.90 7.13
CA ASP A 81 -1.36 -2.47 7.08
C ASP A 81 -0.41 -2.01 8.21
N LEU A 82 0.13 -0.79 8.06
CA LEU A 82 1.04 -0.20 9.04
C LEU A 82 0.36 0.23 10.34
N SER A 83 -0.97 0.24 10.42
CA SER A 83 -1.68 0.56 11.67
C SER A 83 -1.50 -0.54 12.71
N GLY A 84 -1.27 -1.77 12.26
CA GLY A 84 -1.08 -2.93 13.13
C GLY A 84 -2.35 -3.38 13.83
N ASN A 85 -3.54 -2.91 13.41
CA ASN A 85 -4.83 -3.22 14.02
C ASN A 85 -5.06 -4.73 14.20
N TYR A 86 -4.54 -5.55 13.28
CA TYR A 86 -4.74 -7.01 13.28
C TYR A 86 -3.57 -7.80 13.86
N ARG A 87 -2.51 -7.14 14.33
CA ARG A 87 -1.32 -7.81 14.86
C ARG A 87 -1.64 -8.75 16.03
N GLY A 88 -2.50 -8.32 16.95
CA GLY A 88 -2.93 -9.13 18.09
C GLY A 88 -3.78 -10.35 17.68
N LEU A 89 -4.61 -10.18 16.64
CA LEU A 89 -5.41 -11.28 16.10
C LEU A 89 -4.53 -12.34 15.44
N VAL A 90 -3.61 -11.91 14.58
CA VAL A 90 -2.70 -12.82 13.86
C VAL A 90 -1.86 -13.63 14.84
N ARG A 91 -1.27 -13.00 15.86
CA ARG A 91 -0.48 -13.72 16.88
C ARG A 91 -1.28 -14.77 17.65
N ARG A 92 -2.59 -14.57 17.82
CA ARG A 92 -3.45 -15.52 18.52
C ARG A 92 -3.83 -16.71 17.66
N LEU A 93 -4.11 -16.47 16.37
CA LEU A 93 -4.62 -17.51 15.47
C LEU A 93 -3.52 -18.26 14.71
N MET A 94 -2.44 -17.55 14.37
CA MET A 94 -1.34 -18.01 13.52
C MET A 94 0.00 -17.62 14.19
N PRO A 95 0.30 -18.12 15.40
CA PRO A 95 1.49 -17.73 16.15
C PRO A 95 2.81 -18.03 15.44
N GLN A 96 2.82 -18.99 14.51
CA GLN A 96 3.96 -19.36 13.68
C GLN A 96 4.21 -18.36 12.53
N ALA A 97 3.19 -17.59 12.14
CA ALA A 97 3.28 -16.73 10.97
C ALA A 97 4.07 -15.44 11.26
N LYS A 98 4.93 -15.05 10.32
CA LYS A 98 5.60 -13.75 10.36
C LYS A 98 4.61 -12.65 9.96
N ILE A 99 4.54 -11.61 10.76
CA ILE A 99 3.74 -10.42 10.44
C ILE A 99 4.60 -9.47 9.62
N VAL A 100 4.22 -9.28 8.36
CA VAL A 100 4.92 -8.47 7.37
C VAL A 100 4.16 -7.17 7.14
N ALA A 101 4.89 -6.07 6.93
CA ALA A 101 4.28 -4.80 6.57
C ALA A 101 3.79 -4.83 5.13
N ASP A 102 2.57 -4.38 4.89
CA ASP A 102 2.02 -4.31 3.55
C ASP A 102 2.82 -3.36 2.64
N ARG A 103 3.29 -3.90 1.51
CA ARG A 103 4.15 -3.19 0.56
C ARG A 103 3.46 -1.96 -0.04
N PHE A 104 2.15 -2.02 -0.30
CA PHE A 104 1.44 -0.89 -0.88
C PHE A 104 1.40 0.29 0.10
N HIS A 105 1.09 0.03 1.36
CA HIS A 105 1.07 1.04 2.41
C HIS A 105 2.46 1.62 2.69
N VAL A 106 3.51 0.80 2.69
CA VAL A 106 4.90 1.27 2.80
C VAL A 106 5.26 2.20 1.63
N MET A 107 5.02 1.75 0.39
CA MET A 107 5.34 2.56 -0.79
C MET A 107 4.51 3.84 -0.86
N LYS A 108 3.27 3.82 -0.37
CA LYS A 108 2.44 5.02 -0.27
C LYS A 108 3.08 6.05 0.66
N LEU A 109 3.52 5.64 1.85
CA LEU A 109 4.20 6.52 2.80
C LEU A 109 5.49 7.10 2.22
N VAL A 110 6.34 6.25 1.62
CA VAL A 110 7.60 6.70 0.97
C VAL A 110 7.33 7.74 -0.12
N ASN A 111 6.32 7.49 -0.97
CA ASN A 111 5.94 8.43 -2.03
C ASN A 111 5.33 9.73 -1.47
N GLU A 112 4.57 9.65 -0.38
CA GLU A 112 4.03 10.84 0.30
C GLU A 112 5.16 11.72 0.84
N GLU A 113 6.15 11.13 1.52
CA GLU A 113 7.32 11.84 2.03
C GLU A 113 8.18 12.44 0.90
N LEU A 114 8.45 11.69 -0.17
CA LEU A 114 9.14 12.24 -1.34
C LEU A 114 8.37 13.40 -1.99
N ASN A 115 7.05 13.28 -2.08
CA ASN A 115 6.20 14.34 -2.61
C ASN A 115 6.17 15.58 -1.68
N GLN A 116 6.21 15.39 -0.37
CA GLN A 116 6.33 16.47 0.61
C GLN A 116 7.67 17.18 0.48
N ALA A 117 8.79 16.44 0.47
CA ALA A 117 10.13 16.98 0.29
C ALA A 117 10.24 17.79 -1.02
N ARG A 118 9.70 17.26 -2.13
CA ARG A 118 9.62 17.99 -3.40
C ARG A 118 8.84 19.31 -3.24
N ASN A 119 7.72 19.30 -2.54
CA ASN A 119 6.91 20.51 -2.34
C ASN A 119 7.62 21.56 -1.48
N VAL A 120 8.36 21.14 -0.45
CA VAL A 120 9.20 22.02 0.38
C VAL A 120 10.29 22.65 -0.46
N PHE A 121 11.10 21.82 -1.14
CA PHE A 121 12.18 22.29 -2.01
C PHE A 121 11.69 23.23 -3.12
N ARG A 122 10.53 22.94 -3.73
CA ARG A 122 9.94 23.83 -4.74
C ARG A 122 9.59 25.23 -4.20
N ARG A 123 9.15 25.33 -2.93
CA ARG A 123 8.81 26.61 -2.31
C ARG A 123 10.06 27.38 -1.92
N GLN A 124 11.01 26.67 -1.33
CA GLN A 124 12.26 27.23 -0.82
C GLN A 124 13.40 26.28 -1.21
N PRO A 125 13.99 26.47 -2.40
CA PRO A 125 15.16 25.69 -2.80
C PRO A 125 16.30 25.96 -1.83
N ASP A 126 16.80 24.90 -1.22
CA ASP A 126 17.96 24.87 -0.33
C ASP A 126 19.01 23.89 -0.89
N ASP A 127 20.22 23.88 -0.33
CA ASP A 127 21.27 22.91 -0.68
C ASP A 127 21.52 22.77 -2.20
N LEU A 128 21.55 23.91 -2.89
CA LEU A 128 21.76 23.96 -4.33
C LEU A 128 23.21 23.63 -4.68
N PRO A 129 23.46 22.91 -5.77
CA PRO A 129 24.81 22.72 -6.30
C PRO A 129 25.50 24.03 -6.63
N GLU A 130 26.83 24.00 -6.72
CA GLU A 130 27.64 25.16 -7.13
C GLU A 130 27.18 25.70 -8.49
N GLY A 131 26.93 27.01 -8.58
CA GLY A 131 26.37 27.65 -9.77
C GLY A 131 24.87 27.48 -9.97
N GLY A 132 24.16 26.77 -9.09
CA GLY A 132 22.70 26.66 -9.09
C GLY A 132 22.00 27.94 -8.64
N SER A 133 20.81 28.19 -9.19
CA SER A 133 19.94 29.30 -8.78
C SER A 133 18.56 28.80 -8.31
N PRO A 134 17.91 29.48 -7.35
CA PRO A 134 16.55 29.15 -6.93
C PRO A 134 15.53 29.17 -8.08
N GLU A 135 15.72 30.03 -9.07
CA GLU A 135 14.86 30.16 -10.25
C GLU A 135 14.96 28.91 -11.14
N ALA A 136 16.18 28.48 -11.46
CA ALA A 136 16.41 27.26 -12.24
C ALA A 136 15.88 26.02 -11.51
N ALA A 137 16.08 25.95 -10.19
CA ALA A 137 15.57 24.86 -9.37
C ALA A 137 14.03 24.79 -9.40
N LYS A 138 13.35 25.94 -9.26
CA LYS A 138 11.88 26.02 -9.36
C LYS A 138 11.38 25.58 -10.73
N GLU A 139 12.08 25.95 -11.80
CA GLU A 139 11.74 25.56 -13.17
C GLU A 139 11.88 24.05 -13.37
N ALA A 140 13.02 23.46 -12.97
CA ALA A 140 13.27 22.02 -13.04
C ALA A 140 12.21 21.21 -12.27
N LEU A 141 11.70 21.72 -11.15
CA LEU A 141 10.65 21.07 -10.36
C LEU A 141 9.24 21.24 -10.93
N LYS A 142 9.00 22.09 -11.94
CA LYS A 142 7.67 22.18 -12.58
C LYS A 142 7.34 20.85 -13.26
N ASN A 143 6.11 20.38 -13.07
CA ASN A 143 5.60 19.11 -13.64
C ASN A 143 6.46 17.86 -13.32
N SER A 144 7.35 17.93 -12.33
CA SER A 144 8.28 16.84 -11.97
C SER A 144 7.67 15.74 -11.10
N LYS A 145 6.41 15.88 -10.65
CA LYS A 145 5.79 14.96 -9.68
C LYS A 145 5.92 13.51 -10.09
N TYR A 146 5.47 13.16 -11.29
CA TYR A 146 5.46 11.76 -11.71
C TYR A 146 6.84 11.26 -12.17
N ALA A 147 7.71 12.16 -12.61
CA ALA A 147 9.12 11.83 -12.88
C ALA A 147 9.84 11.36 -11.59
N LEU A 148 9.55 12.00 -10.45
CA LEU A 148 10.10 11.61 -9.15
C LEU A 148 9.40 10.42 -8.51
N LEU A 149 8.07 10.32 -8.57
CA LEU A 149 7.34 9.31 -7.80
C LEU A 149 7.29 7.93 -8.47
N LYS A 150 7.28 7.86 -9.79
CA LYS A 150 7.28 6.58 -10.50
C LYS A 150 8.65 5.90 -10.44
N PRO A 151 8.71 4.56 -10.49
CA PRO A 151 9.98 3.87 -10.63
C PRO A 151 10.55 4.11 -12.05
N GLU A 152 11.88 4.13 -12.17
CA GLU A 152 12.59 4.60 -13.38
C GLU A 152 12.21 3.78 -14.62
N GLU A 153 12.00 2.47 -14.47
CA GLU A 153 11.60 1.56 -15.55
C GLU A 153 10.18 1.81 -16.09
N LYS A 154 9.39 2.68 -15.45
CA LYS A 154 8.03 3.06 -15.88
C LYS A 154 7.91 4.52 -16.30
N LEU A 155 9.05 5.21 -16.47
CA LEU A 155 9.06 6.59 -16.95
C LEU A 155 8.92 6.65 -18.47
N THR A 156 8.26 7.70 -18.94
CA THR A 156 8.30 8.08 -20.36
C THR A 156 9.57 8.89 -20.65
N ASP A 157 9.96 9.04 -21.91
CA ASP A 157 11.15 9.82 -22.29
C ASP A 157 11.16 11.24 -21.68
N THR A 158 10.03 11.96 -21.78
CA THR A 158 9.87 13.28 -21.15
C THR A 158 10.01 13.25 -19.62
N GLN A 159 9.62 12.15 -18.97
CA GLN A 159 9.76 11.99 -17.52
C GLN A 159 11.20 11.65 -17.13
N ILE A 160 11.94 10.94 -17.98
CA ILE A 160 13.38 10.67 -17.80
C ILE A 160 14.17 11.98 -17.87
N GLU A 161 13.95 12.79 -18.91
CA GLU A 161 14.55 14.12 -19.03
C GLU A 161 14.21 14.99 -17.82
N LYS A 162 12.94 15.01 -17.42
CA LYS A 162 12.51 15.78 -16.24
C LYS A 162 13.14 15.27 -14.94
N LEU A 163 13.34 13.97 -14.79
CA LEU A 163 14.04 13.40 -13.64
C LEU A 163 15.51 13.82 -13.64
N ALA A 164 16.17 13.84 -14.80
CA ALA A 164 17.55 14.33 -14.93
C ALA A 164 17.68 15.81 -14.52
N ASP A 165 16.77 16.68 -14.98
CA ASP A 165 16.71 18.08 -14.57
C ASP A 165 16.63 18.23 -13.05
N VAL A 166 15.74 17.44 -12.41
CA VAL A 166 15.57 17.47 -10.95
C VAL A 166 16.82 16.96 -10.25
N LYS A 167 17.40 15.84 -10.71
CA LYS A 167 18.61 15.27 -10.11
C LYS A 167 19.79 16.25 -10.17
N ALA A 168 19.88 17.05 -11.23
CA ALA A 168 20.91 18.05 -11.40
C ALA A 168 20.81 19.22 -10.42
N VAL A 169 19.60 19.60 -9.96
CA VAL A 169 19.40 20.78 -9.10
C VAL A 169 19.08 20.45 -7.64
N ALA A 170 18.65 19.21 -7.35
CA ALA A 170 18.16 18.80 -6.03
C ALA A 170 18.76 17.46 -5.59
N PRO A 171 20.03 17.43 -5.12
CA PRO A 171 20.73 16.21 -4.74
C PRO A 171 19.99 15.36 -3.70
N LYS A 172 19.35 16.02 -2.72
CA LYS A 172 18.52 15.35 -1.71
C LYS A 172 17.32 14.61 -2.32
N LEU A 173 16.62 15.22 -3.27
CA LEU A 173 15.48 14.58 -3.94
C LEU A 173 15.95 13.44 -4.85
N ALA A 174 17.12 13.57 -5.47
CA ALA A 174 17.75 12.50 -6.23
C ALA A 174 18.02 11.27 -5.36
N LEU A 175 18.62 11.48 -4.18
CA LEU A 175 18.90 10.41 -3.23
C LEU A 175 17.61 9.73 -2.77
N MET A 176 16.61 10.51 -2.35
CA MET A 176 15.30 9.97 -1.93
C MET A 176 14.62 9.15 -3.03
N HIS A 177 14.74 9.57 -4.29
CA HIS A 177 14.21 8.81 -5.43
C HIS A 177 14.96 7.48 -5.63
N GLN A 178 16.27 7.48 -5.45
CA GLN A 178 17.12 6.29 -5.64
C GLN A 178 16.92 5.24 -4.54
N THR A 179 16.60 5.67 -3.32
CA THR A 179 16.50 4.79 -2.14
C THR A 179 15.08 4.31 -1.84
N LYS A 180 14.10 4.62 -2.69
CA LYS A 180 12.68 4.29 -2.45
C LYS A 180 12.32 2.85 -2.77
#